data_AF-A0ABC8T6Y5-F1
#
_entry.id   AF-A0ABC8T6Y5-F1
#
_cell.length_a   1.000
_cell.length_b   1.000
_cell.length_c   1.000
_cell.angle_alpha   90.00
_cell.angle_beta   90.00
_cell.angle_gamma   90.00
#
_symmetry.space_group_name_H-M   'P 1'
#
loop_
_entity.id
_entity.type
_entity.pdbx_description
1 polymer ?
#
loop_
_entity_poly.entity_id
_entity_poly.type
_entity_poly.pdbx_seq_one_letter_code
_entity_poly.pdbx_strand_id
1 'polypeptide(L)'
;MNQFRSGVEVANLVASLDLLHYSWEAIVDLHRETHSRDPNLPISKVYPHPSKGTIIAFKSSPTCTVHHLQGGGREFVSSEALKESFPVFEFICTKVNRSFSINKAAVTLFASLYNELSRLKDQANLR
;
A
#
# COMPACT_ATOMS: atom_id res chain seq x y z
N MET A 1 -22.01 16.24 -12.68
CA MET A 1 -20.97 15.81 -11.72
C MET A 1 -20.87 16.88 -10.65
N ASN A 2 -21.19 16.57 -9.41
CA ASN A 2 -21.07 17.54 -8.32
C ASN A 2 -19.60 17.63 -7.90
N GLN A 3 -18.97 18.75 -8.22
CA GLN A 3 -17.62 19.06 -7.78
C GLN A 3 -17.68 19.43 -6.30
N PHE A 4 -17.00 18.68 -5.43
CA PHE A 4 -16.87 19.03 -4.02
C PHE A 4 -16.16 20.37 -3.89
N ARG A 5 -16.75 21.30 -3.13
CA ARG A 5 -16.28 22.69 -3.04
C ARG A 5 -15.48 22.96 -1.75
N SER A 6 -15.46 22.01 -0.82
CA SER A 6 -14.66 22.14 0.41
C SER A 6 -14.18 20.79 0.95
N GLY A 7 -13.12 20.84 1.77
CA GLY A 7 -12.65 19.67 2.52
C GLY A 7 -13.70 19.12 3.49
N VAL A 8 -14.61 19.96 3.99
CA VAL A 8 -15.70 19.55 4.90
C VAL A 8 -16.71 18.66 4.17
N GLU A 9 -17.10 19.01 2.94
CA GLU A 9 -18.02 18.19 2.14
C GLU A 9 -17.40 16.83 1.81
N VAL A 10 -16.11 16.79 1.47
CA VAL A 10 -15.37 15.54 1.23
C VAL A 10 -15.27 14.71 2.50
N ALA A 11 -14.93 15.32 3.64
CA ALA A 11 -14.81 14.62 4.92
C ALA A 11 -16.15 14.00 5.33
N ASN A 12 -17.25 14.75 5.22
CA ASN A 12 -18.59 14.26 5.53
C ASN A 12 -18.99 13.11 4.61
N LEU A 13 -18.67 13.20 3.30
CA LEU A 13 -18.91 12.09 2.39
C LEU A 13 -18.12 10.85 2.81
N VAL A 14 -16.80 10.96 3.01
CA VAL A 14 -15.95 9.82 3.38
C VAL A 14 -16.43 9.17 4.69
N ALA A 15 -16.81 9.98 5.68
CA ALA A 15 -17.37 9.49 6.94
C ALA A 15 -18.71 8.74 6.71
N SER A 16 -19.60 9.27 5.88
CA SER A 16 -20.91 8.65 5.59
C SER A 16 -20.83 7.34 4.78
N LEU A 17 -19.69 7.07 4.15
CA LEU A 17 -19.51 5.86 3.34
C LEU A 17 -19.06 4.66 4.18
N ASP A 18 -18.80 4.81 5.47
CA ASP A 18 -18.25 3.80 6.40
C ASP A 18 -16.95 3.14 5.91
N LEU A 19 -16.32 3.66 4.86
CA LEU A 19 -15.11 3.09 4.27
C LEU A 19 -13.95 3.09 5.27
N LEU A 20 -13.86 4.11 6.12
CA LEU A 20 -12.86 4.18 7.17
C LEU A 20 -13.06 3.07 8.22
N HIS A 21 -14.32 2.80 8.59
CA HIS A 21 -14.66 1.75 9.56
C HIS A 21 -14.26 0.37 9.03
N TYR A 22 -14.73 0.01 7.84
CA TYR A 22 -14.41 -1.29 7.22
C TYR A 22 -12.91 -1.45 6.92
N SER A 23 -12.24 -0.37 6.49
CA SER A 23 -10.80 -0.42 6.25
C SER A 23 -10.02 -0.64 7.55
N TRP A 24 -10.45 -0.01 8.65
CA TRP A 24 -9.83 -0.19 9.95
C TRP A 24 -10.09 -1.59 10.52
N GLU A 25 -11.31 -2.10 10.41
CA GLU A 25 -11.68 -3.46 10.82
C GLU A 25 -10.80 -4.50 10.10
N ALA A 26 -10.64 -4.37 8.78
CA ALA A 26 -9.77 -5.25 7.98
C ALA A 26 -8.30 -5.24 8.47
N ILE A 27 -7.77 -4.07 8.86
CA ILE A 27 -6.41 -3.96 9.42
C ILE A 27 -6.33 -4.66 10.79
N VAL A 28 -7.32 -4.45 11.66
CA VAL A 28 -7.38 -5.06 12.99
C VAL A 28 -7.45 -6.59 12.88
N ASP A 29 -8.32 -7.10 12.01
CA ASP A 29 -8.48 -8.54 11.77
C ASP A 29 -7.20 -9.17 11.25
N LEU A 30 -6.55 -8.53 10.26
CA LEU A 30 -5.26 -8.99 9.74
C LEU A 30 -4.19 -9.06 10.86
N HIS A 31 -4.18 -8.10 11.77
CA HIS A 31 -3.26 -8.10 12.92
C HIS A 31 -3.59 -9.18 13.96
N ARG A 32 -4.87 -9.47 14.23
CA ARG A 32 -5.30 -10.49 15.20
C ARG A 32 -4.96 -11.90 14.75
N GLU A 33 -5.16 -12.21 13.47
CA GLU A 33 -4.82 -13.52 12.89
C GLU A 33 -3.30 -13.79 12.92
N THR A 34 -2.49 -12.75 13.10
CA THR A 34 -1.02 -12.80 13.06
C THR A 34 -0.37 -12.84 14.45
N HIS A 35 -1.12 -13.06 15.53
CA HIS A 35 -0.53 -13.19 16.88
C HIS A 35 0.35 -14.44 17.08
N SER A 36 0.47 -15.31 16.07
CA SER A 36 1.44 -16.40 16.03
C SER A 36 2.79 -15.89 15.50
N ARG A 37 3.90 -16.32 16.11
CA ARG A 37 5.29 -16.02 15.71
C ARG A 37 5.71 -16.66 14.38
N ASP A 38 4.75 -16.98 13.51
CA ASP A 38 4.99 -17.73 12.28
C ASP A 38 5.49 -16.78 11.16
N PRO A 39 6.71 -16.98 10.64
CA PRO A 39 7.23 -16.18 9.52
C PRO A 39 6.43 -16.37 8.21
N ASN A 40 5.56 -17.38 8.11
CA ASN A 40 4.75 -17.66 6.92
C ASN A 40 3.38 -16.92 6.89
N LEU A 41 3.10 -16.07 7.88
CA LEU A 41 1.82 -15.39 7.97
C LEU A 41 1.63 -14.34 6.85
N PRO A 42 0.45 -14.29 6.21
CA PRO A 42 0.22 -13.48 5.01
C PRO A 42 0.37 -11.99 5.29
N ILE A 43 1.22 -11.30 4.52
CA ILE A 43 1.47 -9.85 4.60
C ILE A 43 0.30 -8.99 4.10
N SER A 44 -0.65 -9.60 3.43
CA SER A 44 -1.84 -8.95 2.90
C SER A 44 -3.03 -9.90 2.91
N LYS A 45 -4.24 -9.36 2.95
CA LYS A 45 -5.48 -10.13 2.88
C LYS A 45 -6.57 -9.34 2.15
N VAL A 46 -7.39 -10.07 1.40
CA VAL A 46 -8.50 -9.54 0.61
C VAL A 46 -9.80 -9.68 1.40
N TYR A 47 -10.53 -8.58 1.51
CA TYR A 47 -11.81 -8.47 2.21
C TYR A 47 -12.87 -7.99 1.20
N PRO A 48 -13.57 -8.90 0.53
CA PRO A 48 -14.66 -8.54 -0.37
C PRO A 48 -15.83 -7.93 0.43
N HIS A 49 -16.29 -6.76 0.04
CA HIS A 49 -17.45 -6.10 0.64
C HIS A 49 -18.58 -5.92 -0.39
N PRO A 50 -19.78 -6.51 -0.15
CA PRO A 50 -20.85 -6.58 -1.15
C PRO A 50 -21.29 -5.23 -1.74
N SER A 51 -21.26 -4.16 -0.95
CA SER A 51 -21.72 -2.82 -1.35
C SER A 51 -20.62 -1.76 -1.44
N LYS A 52 -19.38 -2.09 -1.10
CA LYS A 52 -18.26 -1.12 -0.99
C LYS A 52 -17.05 -1.49 -1.85
N GLY A 53 -17.10 -2.64 -2.54
CA GLY A 53 -16.00 -3.17 -3.33
C GLY A 53 -15.06 -4.03 -2.50
N THR A 54 -13.82 -4.20 -2.95
CA THR A 54 -12.84 -5.07 -2.29
C THR A 54 -11.84 -4.23 -1.51
N ILE A 55 -11.67 -4.51 -0.22
CA ILE A 55 -10.63 -3.92 0.61
C ILE A 55 -9.44 -4.88 0.63
N ILE A 56 -8.24 -4.37 0.38
CA ILE A 56 -7.00 -5.15 0.50
C ILE A 56 -6.20 -4.53 1.65
N ALA A 57 -6.10 -5.24 2.76
CA ALA A 57 -5.32 -4.79 3.91
C ALA A 57 -3.90 -5.32 3.81
N PHE A 58 -2.93 -4.50 4.20
CA PHE A 58 -1.51 -4.85 4.28
C PHE A 58 -1.03 -4.70 5.71
N LYS A 59 -0.10 -5.57 6.11
CA LYS A 59 0.64 -5.44 7.36
C LYS A 59 2.14 -5.41 7.05
N SER A 60 2.89 -4.60 7.80
CA SER A 60 4.35 -4.69 7.82
C SER A 60 4.79 -5.61 8.97
N SER A 61 5.70 -6.55 8.70
CA SER A 61 6.35 -7.31 9.78
C SER A 61 7.11 -6.35 10.72
N PRO A 62 7.08 -6.54 12.06
CA PRO A 62 7.86 -5.73 13.00
C PRO A 62 9.36 -5.70 12.66
N THR A 63 9.91 -6.81 12.16
CA THR A 63 11.30 -6.91 11.70
C THR A 63 11.54 -6.00 10.49
N CYS A 64 10.55 -5.90 9.60
CA CYS A 64 10.60 -4.98 8.48
C CYS A 64 10.55 -3.52 8.96
N THR A 65 9.64 -3.19 9.87
CA THR A 65 9.49 -1.86 10.47
C THR A 65 10.78 -1.42 11.19
N VAL A 66 11.44 -2.31 11.93
CA VAL A 66 12.69 -2.03 12.66
C VAL A 66 13.88 -1.85 11.72
N HIS A 67 14.14 -2.82 10.82
CA HIS A 67 15.29 -2.72 9.91
C HIS A 67 15.17 -1.56 8.90
N HIS A 68 13.94 -1.25 8.47
CA HIS A 68 13.70 -0.26 7.42
C HIS A 68 13.50 1.16 7.99
N LEU A 69 12.90 1.34 9.17
CA LEU A 69 12.70 2.68 9.76
C LEU A 69 13.83 3.15 10.66
N GLN A 70 14.52 2.26 11.39
CA GLN A 70 15.55 2.68 12.36
C GLN A 70 16.94 2.87 11.73
N GLY A 71 17.25 2.21 10.60
CA GLY A 71 18.54 2.31 9.91
C GLY A 71 18.52 3.06 8.57
N GLY A 72 17.37 3.14 7.88
CA GLY A 72 17.27 3.65 6.50
C GLY A 72 15.99 4.45 6.20
N GLY A 73 15.16 4.77 7.19
CA GLY A 73 13.83 5.36 7.00
C GLY A 73 13.83 6.80 6.48
N ARG A 74 14.99 7.46 6.44
CA ARG A 74 15.17 8.81 5.88
C ARG A 74 15.84 8.79 4.50
N GLU A 75 16.30 7.62 4.05
CA GLU A 75 16.97 7.50 2.77
C GLU A 75 15.91 7.45 1.66
N PHE A 76 16.16 8.24 0.62
CA PHE A 76 15.35 8.23 -0.58
C PHE A 76 16.19 7.72 -1.74
N VAL A 77 15.55 6.99 -2.64
CA VAL A 77 16.15 6.55 -3.90
C VAL A 77 15.40 7.22 -5.04
N SER A 78 16.12 7.67 -6.07
CA SER A 78 15.51 8.26 -7.24
C SER A 78 14.93 7.20 -8.17
N SER A 79 13.91 7.57 -8.93
CA SER A 79 13.33 6.73 -9.97
C SER A 79 14.34 6.33 -11.05
N GLU A 80 15.36 7.15 -11.32
CA GLU A 80 16.44 6.83 -12.26
C GLU A 80 17.29 5.67 -11.75
N ALA A 81 17.67 5.70 -10.47
CA ALA A 81 18.45 4.62 -9.86
C ALA A 81 17.66 3.30 -9.80
N LEU A 82 16.34 3.39 -9.63
CA LEU A 82 15.46 2.23 -9.67
C LEU A 82 15.26 1.67 -11.09
N LYS A 83 15.43 2.47 -12.14
CA LYS A 83 15.13 2.07 -13.52
C LYS A 83 15.94 0.85 -13.98
N GLU A 84 17.19 0.73 -13.52
CA GLU A 84 18.07 -0.36 -13.92
C GLU A 84 17.74 -1.70 -13.24
N SER A 85 17.19 -1.65 -12.02
CA SER A 85 16.94 -2.85 -11.19
C SER A 85 15.46 -3.20 -11.03
N PHE A 86 14.57 -2.22 -11.11
CA PHE A 86 13.15 -2.34 -10.82
C PHE A 86 12.30 -1.28 -11.58
N PRO A 87 12.17 -1.39 -12.92
CA PRO A 87 11.55 -0.38 -13.79
C PRO A 87 10.00 -0.38 -13.78
N VAL A 88 9.37 -0.53 -12.62
CA VAL A 88 7.89 -0.66 -12.54
C VAL A 88 7.16 0.66 -12.34
N PHE A 89 7.89 1.75 -12.04
CA PHE A 89 7.30 3.05 -11.73
C PHE A 89 7.49 4.11 -12.83
N GLU A 90 7.97 3.72 -14.01
CA GLU A 90 8.25 4.67 -15.11
C GLU A 90 7.01 5.46 -15.54
N PHE A 91 5.82 4.87 -15.38
CA PHE A 91 4.54 5.50 -15.73
C PHE A 91 4.18 6.71 -14.84
N ILE A 92 4.81 6.87 -13.68
CA ILE A 92 4.58 8.00 -12.77
C ILE A 92 5.27 9.27 -13.29
N CYS A 93 6.40 9.12 -14.00
CA CYS A 93 7.15 10.23 -14.53
C CYS A 93 6.35 10.98 -15.60
N THR A 94 6.46 12.31 -15.59
CA THR A 94 5.81 13.18 -16.59
C THR A 94 6.86 13.89 -17.43
N LYS A 95 6.43 14.57 -18.50
CA LYS A 95 7.34 15.39 -19.33
C LYS A 95 8.07 16.47 -18.52
N VAL A 96 7.42 16.99 -17.48
CA VAL A 96 7.93 18.04 -16.59
C VAL A 96 8.73 17.43 -15.45
N ASN A 97 8.15 16.47 -14.73
CA ASN A 97 8.81 15.76 -13.63
C ASN A 97 9.31 14.41 -14.13
N ARG A 98 10.52 14.40 -14.68
CA ARG A 98 11.13 13.19 -15.27
C ARG A 98 11.68 12.23 -14.22
N SER A 99 11.88 12.72 -12.99
CA SER A 99 12.38 12.01 -11.83
C SER A 99 11.47 12.26 -10.63
N PHE A 100 11.43 11.28 -9.73
CA PHE A 100 10.93 11.46 -8.37
C PHE A 100 11.74 10.62 -7.39
N SER A 101 11.54 10.87 -6.09
CA SER A 101 12.23 10.16 -5.02
C SER A 101 11.24 9.36 -4.18
N ILE A 102 11.58 8.11 -3.88
CA ILE A 102 10.77 7.20 -3.05
C ILE A 102 11.57 6.87 -1.80
N ASN A 103 10.88 6.71 -0.68
CA ASN A 103 11.49 6.16 0.52
C ASN A 103 12.13 4.80 0.20
N LYS A 104 13.45 4.68 0.39
CA LYS A 104 14.22 3.48 0.04
C LYS A 104 13.67 2.25 0.75
N ALA A 105 13.35 2.41 2.02
CA ALA A 105 12.81 1.36 2.86
C ALA A 105 11.47 0.81 2.33
N ALA A 106 10.56 1.69 1.96
CA ALA A 106 9.26 1.32 1.39
C ALA A 106 9.41 0.61 0.03
N VAL A 107 10.28 1.10 -0.86
CA VAL A 107 10.47 0.47 -2.17
C VAL A 107 11.22 -0.86 -2.09
N THR A 108 12.18 -1.02 -1.18
CA THR A 108 12.84 -2.31 -0.92
C THR A 108 11.83 -3.35 -0.45
N LEU A 109 10.95 -2.98 0.49
CA LEU A 109 9.86 -3.87 0.93
C LEU A 109 8.94 -4.23 -0.24
N PHE A 110 8.49 -3.24 -1.01
CA PHE A 110 7.63 -3.49 -2.17
C PHE A 110 8.28 -4.43 -3.19
N ALA A 111 9.57 -4.22 -3.52
CA ALA A 111 10.32 -5.05 -4.44
C ALA A 111 10.44 -6.50 -3.94
N SER A 112 10.70 -6.70 -2.64
CA SER A 112 10.77 -8.05 -2.04
C SER A 112 9.46 -8.83 -2.12
N LEU A 113 8.33 -8.13 -2.22
CA LEU A 113 6.99 -8.70 -2.23
C LEU A 113 6.36 -8.68 -3.63
N TYR A 114 7.08 -8.22 -4.65
CA TYR A 114 6.50 -7.89 -5.95
C TYR A 114 5.78 -9.07 -6.62
N ASN A 115 6.32 -10.28 -6.52
CA ASN A 115 5.68 -11.47 -7.10
C ASN A 115 4.36 -11.81 -6.40
N GLU A 116 4.29 -11.70 -5.07
CA GLU A 116 3.08 -11.92 -4.30
C GLU A 116 2.03 -10.85 -4.63
N LEU A 117 2.46 -9.60 -4.73
CA LEU A 117 1.61 -8.46 -5.10
C LEU A 117 1.09 -8.59 -6.53
N SER A 118 1.90 -9.09 -7.47
CA SER A 118 1.45 -9.35 -8.84
C SER A 118 0.36 -10.42 -8.88
N ARG A 119 0.53 -11.52 -8.13
CA ARG A 119 -0.51 -12.55 -8.00
C ARG A 119 -1.78 -11.99 -7.36
N LEU A 120 -1.64 -11.15 -6.34
CA LEU A 120 -2.76 -10.50 -5.67
C LEU A 120 -3.53 -9.56 -6.62
N LYS A 121 -2.80 -8.80 -7.45
CA LYS A 121 -3.37 -7.93 -8.48
C LYS A 121 -4.25 -8.73 -9.45
N ASP A 122 -3.76 -9.88 -9.91
CA ASP A 122 -4.49 -10.78 -10.80
C ASP A 122 -5.74 -11.37 -10.11
N GLN A 123 -5.62 -11.79 -8.85
CA GLN A 123 -6.74 -12.30 -8.05
C GLN A 123 -7.82 -11.24 -7.78
N ALA A 124 -7.44 -9.98 -7.61
CA ALA A 124 -8.33 -8.88 -7.34
C ALA A 124 -8.91 -8.23 -8.61
N ASN A 125 -8.57 -8.72 -9.81
CA ASN A 125 -8.94 -8.14 -11.10
C ASN A 125 -8.54 -6.64 -11.23
N LEU A 126 -7.46 -6.22 -10.56
CA LEU A 126 -6.94 -4.87 -10.67
C LEU A 126 -6.14 -4.77 -11.97
N ARG A 127 -6.66 -4.02 -12.96
CA ARG A 127 -5.99 -3.79 -14.25
C ARG A 127 -4.98 -2.67 -14.19
#